data_AF-A0A914V7B1-F1
#
_entry.id   AF-A0A914V7B1-F1
#
_cell.length_a   1.000
_cell.length_b   1.000
_cell.length_c   1.000
_cell.angle_alpha   90.00
_cell.angle_beta   90.00
_cell.angle_gamma   90.00
#
_symmetry.space_group_name_H-M   'P 1'
#
loop_
_entity.id
_entity.type
_entity.pdbx_description
1 polymer ?
#
loop_
_entity_poly.entity_id
_entity_poly.type
_entity_poly.pdbx_seq_one_letter_code
_entity_poly.pdbx_strand_id
1 'polypeptide(L)'
;DLSDKGAITTKTKENIIFIVAAMPKAVRRDLSYTLNEFVLQCSFNSEDCDLQRDFRIHMDPEYGNCYTFNYNDSVTLTNSRAGPMYGLRLLLK
;
A
#
# COMPACT_ATOMS: atom_id res chain seq x y z
N ASP A 1 -18.15 22.78 -21.13
CA ASP A 1 -17.16 23.75 -21.60
C ASP A 1 -15.94 23.69 -20.67
N LEU A 2 -14.72 23.60 -21.17
CA LEU A 2 -13.46 23.37 -20.41
C LEU A 2 -12.99 24.64 -19.65
N SER A 3 -13.94 25.42 -19.13
CA SER A 3 -13.72 26.68 -18.41
C SER A 3 -13.88 26.50 -16.89
N ASP A 4 -14.58 25.46 -16.45
CA ASP A 4 -14.74 25.14 -15.04
C ASP A 4 -13.49 24.39 -14.51
N LYS A 5 -12.86 24.97 -13.48
CA LYS A 5 -11.69 24.39 -12.80
C LYS A 5 -11.99 23.00 -12.22
N GLY A 6 -13.24 22.75 -11.79
CA GLY A 6 -13.70 21.44 -11.32
C GLY A 6 -13.64 20.40 -12.44
N ALA A 7 -14.31 20.69 -13.56
CA ALA A 7 -14.31 19.82 -14.74
C ALA A 7 -12.89 19.55 -15.30
N ILE A 8 -12.00 20.54 -15.29
CA ILE A 8 -10.59 20.35 -15.70
C ILE A 8 -9.89 19.35 -14.77
N THR A 9 -10.02 19.54 -13.45
CA THR A 9 -9.35 18.67 -12.46
C THR A 9 -9.82 17.23 -12.57
N THR A 10 -11.12 17.00 -12.72
CA THR A 10 -11.69 15.65 -12.88
C THR A 10 -11.15 14.98 -14.14
N LYS A 11 -11.20 15.68 -15.28
CA LYS A 11 -10.71 15.13 -16.55
C LYS A 11 -9.22 14.84 -16.52
N THR A 12 -8.43 15.68 -15.84
CA THR A 12 -7.00 15.43 -15.64
C THR A 12 -6.77 14.18 -14.79
N LYS A 13 -7.50 14.00 -13.69
CA LYS A 13 -7.39 12.80 -12.83
C LYS A 13 -7.71 11.52 -13.61
N GLU A 14 -8.82 11.50 -14.34
CA GLU A 14 -9.23 10.35 -15.16
C GLU A 14 -8.15 9.97 -16.18
N ASN A 15 -7.63 10.95 -16.91
CA ASN A 15 -6.59 10.71 -17.91
C ASN A 15 -5.30 10.16 -17.28
N ILE A 16 -4.90 10.64 -16.10
CA ILE A 16 -3.71 10.14 -15.40
C ILE A 16 -3.87 8.67 -15.03
N ILE A 17 -5.03 8.26 -14.51
CA ILE A 17 -5.30 6.86 -14.14
C ILE A 17 -5.12 5.96 -15.37
N PHE A 18 -5.65 6.35 -16.54
CA PHE A 18 -5.49 5.57 -17.77
C PHE A 18 -4.03 5.47 -18.23
N ILE A 19 -3.27 6.57 -18.15
CA ILE A 19 -1.84 6.59 -18.52
C ILE A 19 -1.05 5.65 -17.60
N VAL A 20 -1.26 5.75 -16.28
CA VAL A 20 -0.57 4.90 -15.29
C VAL A 20 -0.94 3.44 -15.48
N ALA A 21 -2.22 3.12 -15.68
CA ALA A 21 -2.69 1.76 -15.90
C ALA A 21 -2.05 1.10 -17.14
N ALA A 22 -1.77 1.89 -18.19
CA ALA A 22 -1.12 1.43 -19.42
C ALA A 22 0.40 1.19 -19.27
N MET A 23 1.03 1.63 -18.17
CA MET A 23 2.47 1.43 -17.97
C MET A 23 2.83 -0.01 -17.59
N PRO A 24 4.06 -0.46 -17.91
CA PRO A 24 4.57 -1.75 -17.44
C PRO A 24 4.52 -1.87 -15.91
N LYS A 25 4.25 -3.08 -15.40
CA LYS A 25 4.12 -3.32 -13.94
C LYS A 25 5.35 -2.85 -13.13
N ALA A 26 6.56 -3.07 -13.65
CA ALA A 26 7.79 -2.63 -12.98
C ALA A 26 7.83 -1.11 -12.84
N VAL A 27 7.51 -0.38 -13.91
CA VAL A 27 7.45 1.08 -13.91
C VAL A 27 6.41 1.59 -12.91
N ARG A 28 5.19 0.99 -12.90
CA ARG A 28 4.16 1.35 -11.93
C ARG A 28 4.62 1.17 -10.49
N ARG A 29 5.29 0.06 -10.19
CA ARG A 29 5.82 -0.25 -8.87
C ARG A 29 6.85 0.78 -8.44
N ASP A 30 7.77 1.13 -9.32
CA ASP A 30 8.93 1.98 -9.01
C ASP A 30 8.57 3.48 -8.97
N LEU A 31 7.41 3.89 -9.52
CA LEU A 31 6.88 5.25 -9.42
C LEU A 31 6.16 5.55 -8.10
N SER A 32 5.84 4.52 -7.31
CA SER A 32 5.12 4.65 -6.04
C SER A 32 6.04 4.28 -4.87
N TYR A 33 5.61 4.58 -3.64
CA TYR A 33 6.39 4.27 -2.45
C TYR A 33 6.69 2.78 -2.34
N THR A 34 7.94 2.44 -2.04
CA THR A 34 8.31 1.09 -1.67
C THR A 34 7.92 0.80 -0.22
N LEU A 35 7.84 -0.48 0.16
CA LEU A 35 7.43 -0.87 1.51
C LEU A 35 8.36 -0.28 2.58
N ASN A 36 9.66 -0.25 2.33
CA ASN A 36 10.66 0.28 3.26
C ASN A 36 10.63 1.82 3.37
N GLU A 37 10.11 2.52 2.36
CA GLU A 37 9.92 3.98 2.42
C GLU A 37 8.63 4.35 3.16
N PHE A 38 7.61 3.49 3.05
CA PHE A 38 6.29 3.72 3.62
C PHE A 38 6.18 3.26 5.08
N VAL A 39 6.71 2.08 5.42
CA VAL A 39 6.66 1.50 6.77
C VAL A 39 7.98 1.76 7.50
N LEU A 40 7.95 2.71 8.44
CA LEU A 40 9.12 3.10 9.23
C LEU A 40 9.38 2.14 10.40
N GLN A 41 8.31 1.62 11.02
CA GLN A 41 8.38 0.59 12.07
C GLN A 41 7.18 -0.34 11.95
N CYS A 42 7.39 -1.64 12.22
CA CYS A 42 6.32 -2.64 12.27
C CYS A 42 6.59 -3.62 13.41
N SER A 43 5.57 -3.86 14.23
CA SER A 43 5.60 -4.95 15.21
C SER A 43 4.26 -5.70 15.26
N PHE A 44 4.31 -7.01 15.46
CA PHE A 44 3.16 -7.89 15.69
C PHE A 44 3.48 -8.87 16.81
N ASN A 45 2.56 -9.12 17.75
CA ASN A 45 2.86 -9.90 18.96
C ASN A 45 4.07 -9.39 19.77
N SER A 46 4.35 -8.08 19.74
CA SER A 46 5.54 -7.46 20.35
C SER A 46 6.88 -7.90 19.74
N GLU A 47 6.87 -8.52 18.56
CA GLU A 47 8.05 -8.84 17.77
C GLU A 47 8.09 -7.99 16.48
N ASP A 48 9.29 -7.71 15.99
CA ASP A 48 9.47 -6.97 14.73
C ASP A 48 8.94 -7.79 13.55
N CYS A 49 8.20 -7.15 12.64
CA CYS A 49 7.70 -7.80 11.44
C CYS A 49 8.84 -8.07 10.44
N ASP A 50 8.72 -9.16 9.68
CA ASP A 50 9.51 -9.36 8.48
C ASP A 50 8.77 -8.72 7.31
N LEU A 51 9.24 -7.54 6.86
CA LEU A 51 8.57 -6.78 5.80
C LEU A 51 8.51 -7.53 4.46
N GLN A 52 9.43 -8.45 4.17
CA GLN A 52 9.41 -9.21 2.91
C GLN A 52 8.46 -10.41 2.97
N ARG A 53 8.35 -11.03 4.15
CA ARG A 53 7.52 -12.22 4.36
C ARG A 53 6.07 -11.88 4.71
N ASP A 54 5.87 -10.88 5.56
CA ASP A 54 4.59 -10.64 6.22
C ASP A 54 3.65 -9.74 5.41
N PHE A 55 4.19 -9.06 4.38
CA PHE A 55 3.43 -8.14 3.51
C PHE A 55 3.45 -8.60 2.05
N ARG A 56 2.34 -8.34 1.36
CA ARG A 56 2.25 -8.48 -0.10
C ARG A 56 1.88 -7.17 -0.75
N ILE A 57 2.58 -6.86 -1.84
CA ILE A 57 2.27 -5.71 -2.68
C ILE A 57 1.05 -5.98 -3.57
N HIS A 58 0.14 -5.02 -3.61
CA HIS A 58 -0.96 -4.90 -4.56
C HIS A 58 -0.89 -3.50 -5.19
N MET A 59 -0.83 -3.43 -6.53
CA MET A 59 -0.76 -2.13 -7.23
C MET A 59 -2.15 -1.70 -7.63
N ASP A 60 -2.58 -0.56 -7.09
CA ASP A 60 -3.81 0.12 -7.43
C ASP A 60 -3.54 1.27 -8.43
N PRO A 61 -4.31 1.41 -9.53
CA PRO A 61 -4.09 2.48 -10.52
C PRO A 61 -4.33 3.91 -10.01
N GLU A 62 -5.14 4.08 -8.96
CA GLU A 62 -5.45 5.36 -8.34
C GLU A 62 -4.52 5.64 -7.15
N TYR A 63 -4.25 4.63 -6.32
CA TYR A 63 -3.52 4.80 -5.05
C TYR A 63 -2.04 4.38 -5.09
N GLY A 64 -1.58 3.67 -6.12
CA GLY A 64 -0.19 3.21 -6.25
C GLY A 64 0.06 1.88 -5.53
N ASN A 65 1.20 1.76 -4.84
CA ASN A 65 1.57 0.54 -4.13
C ASN A 65 0.81 0.44 -2.80
N CYS A 66 -0.08 -0.54 -2.69
CA CYS A 66 -0.71 -0.96 -1.45
C CYS A 66 0.00 -2.20 -0.88
N TYR A 67 0.05 -2.32 0.44
CA TYR A 67 0.69 -3.43 1.13
C TYR A 67 -0.26 -4.09 2.10
N THR A 68 -0.48 -5.40 1.93
CA THR A 68 -1.39 -6.19 2.76
C THR A 68 -0.59 -7.05 3.72
N PHE A 69 -0.71 -6.75 5.02
CA PHE A 69 -0.17 -7.60 6.08
C PHE A 69 -0.97 -8.90 6.20
N ASN A 70 -0.31 -9.99 6.57
CA ASN A 70 -0.94 -11.30 6.84
C ASN A 70 -1.80 -11.80 5.66
N TYR A 71 -1.28 -11.65 4.45
CA TYR A 71 -1.98 -11.98 3.21
C TYR A 71 -2.07 -13.48 2.91
N ASN A 72 -1.26 -14.29 3.59
CA ASN A 72 -1.07 -15.70 3.28
C ASN A 72 -1.89 -16.58 4.24
N ASP A 73 -3.03 -17.07 3.76
CA ASP A 73 -3.94 -17.92 4.53
C ASP A 73 -3.33 -19.27 4.95
N SER A 74 -2.21 -19.69 4.33
CA SER A 74 -1.52 -20.93 4.69
C SER A 74 -0.55 -20.75 5.87
N VAL A 75 -0.13 -19.52 6.17
CA VAL A 75 0.79 -19.18 7.25
C VAL A 75 0.24 -17.95 7.98
N THR A 76 -0.96 -18.11 8.55
CA THR A 76 -1.69 -17.03 9.20
C THR A 76 -1.01 -16.62 10.49
N LEU A 77 -0.68 -15.34 10.60
CA LEU A 77 -0.24 -14.70 11.83
C LEU A 77 -1.47 -14.47 12.72
N THR A 78 -1.43 -15.02 13.93
CA THR A 78 -2.52 -14.88 14.93
C THR A 78 -2.02 -14.18 16.17
N ASN A 79 -2.91 -13.42 16.81
CA ASN A 79 -2.56 -12.74 18.05
C ASN A 79 -2.44 -13.76 19.18
N SER A 80 -1.38 -13.64 19.98
CA SER A 80 -1.18 -14.48 21.18
C SER A 80 -2.20 -14.19 22.27
N ARG A 81 -2.66 -12.94 22.37
CA ARG A 81 -3.75 -12.49 23.26
C ARG A 81 -4.32 -11.16 22.79
N ALA A 82 -5.47 -10.78 23.37
CA ALA A 82 -6.02 -9.45 23.16
C ALA A 82 -5.15 -8.37 23.84
N GLY A 83 -4.97 -7.23 23.17
CA GLY A 83 -4.28 -6.07 23.70
C GLY A 83 -3.45 -5.34 22.63
N PRO A 84 -3.20 -4.03 22.81
CA PRO A 84 -2.57 -3.20 21.79
C PRO A 84 -1.12 -3.60 21.49
N MET A 85 -0.42 -4.20 22.45
CA MET A 85 0.96 -4.68 22.27
C MET A 85 1.07 -5.98 21.47
N TYR A 86 -0.03 -6.74 21.38
CA TYR A 86 -0.05 -8.05 20.73
C TYR A 86 -0.68 -8.02 19.33
N GLY A 87 -1.30 -6.89 18.95
CA GLY A 87 -1.77 -6.66 17.58
C GLY A 87 -0.69 -6.07 16.66
N LEU A 88 -1.10 -5.76 15.44
CA LEU A 88 -0.25 -5.07 14.47
C LEU A 88 -0.10 -3.60 14.86
N ARG A 89 1.15 -3.13 14.92
CA ARG A 89 1.50 -1.73 15.16
C ARG A 89 2.40 -1.26 14.03
N LEU A 90 2.07 -0.11 13.47
CA LEU A 90 2.79 0.49 12.35
C LEU A 90 3.13 1.94 12.66
N LEU A 91 4.33 2.35 12.27
CA LEU A 91 4.67 3.75 12.08
C LEU A 91 4.86 3.97 10.58
N LEU A 92 4.10 4.90 10.00
CA LEU A 92 4.11 5.19 8.58
C LEU A 92 4.66 6.58 8.31
N LYS A 93 5.16 6.79 7.09
CA LYS A 93 5.62 8.09 6.58
C LYS A 93 4.54 8.81 5.75
#